data_AF-A0A935PV24-F1
#
_entry.id   AF-A0A935PV24-F1
#
_cell.length_a   1.000
_cell.length_b   1.000
_cell.length_c   1.000
_cell.angle_alpha   90.00
_cell.angle_beta   90.00
_cell.angle_gamma   90.00
#
_symmetry.space_group_name_H-M   'P 1'
#
loop_
_entity.id
_entity.type
_entity.pdbx_description
1 polymer ?
#
loop_
_entity_poly.entity_id
_entity_poly.type
_entity_poly.pdbx_seq_one_letter_code
_entity_poly.pdbx_strand_id
1 'polypeptide(L)'
;MRSLLASLALAAFLSPALAAPADFADLRAKLSAARESLVTMLVNKDKRGADHQKVVKDTADAVSASLAKLKAPPGKEAQFKELVANWNAFKATREKELVPAILAGKDAEAKAIATGIQKERITKCQQLVGELGG
;
A
#
# COMPACT_ATOMS: atom_id res chain seq x y z
N MET A 1 -35.74 -50.19 31.11
CA MET A 1 -34.29 -50.27 30.89
C MET A 1 -33.97 -49.48 29.63
N ARG A 2 -33.23 -48.37 29.78
CA ARG A 2 -32.59 -47.49 28.76
C ARG A 2 -33.46 -46.89 27.65
N SER A 3 -33.92 -45.67 27.93
CA SER A 3 -34.41 -44.68 26.96
C SER A 3 -33.30 -44.21 26.01
N LEU A 4 -33.63 -44.05 24.73
CA LEU A 4 -32.85 -43.29 23.75
C LEU A 4 -32.76 -41.83 24.19
N LEU A 5 -31.56 -41.27 24.25
CA LEU A 5 -31.34 -39.83 24.40
C LEU A 5 -30.52 -39.31 23.22
N ALA A 6 -31.17 -38.41 22.50
CA ALA A 6 -30.70 -37.70 21.34
C ALA A 6 -29.73 -36.57 21.74
N SER A 7 -28.74 -36.36 20.88
CA SER A 7 -28.23 -35.07 20.36
C SER A 7 -27.87 -33.94 21.34
N LEU A 8 -26.60 -33.50 21.31
CA LEU A 8 -26.26 -32.13 20.90
C LEU A 8 -24.73 -31.99 20.70
N ALA A 9 -24.27 -32.06 19.44
CA ALA A 9 -22.94 -31.60 19.08
C ALA A 9 -23.01 -30.10 18.81
N LEU A 10 -22.64 -29.29 19.80
CA LEU A 10 -22.52 -27.84 19.65
C LEU A 10 -21.17 -27.54 18.96
N ALA A 11 -21.17 -27.57 17.62
CA ALA A 11 -20.06 -27.07 16.84
C ALA A 11 -20.05 -25.53 16.95
N ALA A 12 -19.16 -25.01 17.79
CA ALA A 12 -18.88 -23.58 17.84
C ALA A 12 -18.23 -23.16 16.52
N PHE A 13 -19.03 -22.55 15.64
CA PHE A 13 -18.51 -21.76 14.52
C PHE A 13 -17.79 -20.54 15.09
N LEU A 14 -16.49 -20.69 15.38
CA LEU A 14 -15.57 -19.57 15.48
C LEU A 14 -15.47 -18.94 14.09
N SER A 15 -16.37 -18.01 13.79
CA SER A 15 -16.18 -17.10 12.66
C SER A 15 -15.02 -16.19 13.05
N PRO A 16 -13.89 -16.17 12.32
CA PRO A 16 -12.90 -15.13 12.52
C PRO A 16 -13.58 -13.80 12.15
N ALA A 17 -13.74 -12.96 13.17
CA ALA A 17 -14.25 -11.61 13.01
C ALA A 17 -13.43 -10.86 11.95
N LEU A 18 -14.14 -10.06 11.16
CA LEU A 18 -13.65 -9.17 10.11
C LEU A 18 -12.36 -8.44 10.52
N ALA A 19 -11.21 -8.90 10.03
CA ALA A 19 -9.89 -8.30 10.28
C ALA A 19 -9.61 -7.00 9.48
N ALA A 20 -10.64 -6.36 8.92
CA ALA A 20 -10.47 -5.27 7.95
C ALA A 20 -9.85 -3.97 8.50
N PRO A 21 -10.19 -3.45 9.70
CA PRO A 21 -9.74 -2.10 10.09
C PRO A 21 -8.24 -1.98 10.37
N ALA A 22 -7.63 -2.98 11.00
CA ALA A 22 -6.22 -2.96 11.35
C ALA A 22 -5.32 -3.09 10.10
N ASP A 23 -5.75 -3.86 9.10
CA ASP A 23 -4.95 -4.13 7.91
C ASP A 23 -4.89 -2.92 6.94
N PHE A 24 -5.96 -2.12 6.86
CA PHE A 24 -5.96 -0.90 6.04
C PHE A 24 -5.19 0.25 6.72
N ALA A 25 -5.22 0.36 8.05
CA ALA A 25 -4.40 1.34 8.78
C ALA A 25 -2.89 1.04 8.63
N ASP A 26 -2.50 -0.24 8.67
CA ASP A 26 -1.13 -0.67 8.37
C ASP A 26 -0.75 -0.39 6.90
N LEU A 27 -1.65 -0.64 5.95
CA LEU A 27 -1.44 -0.26 4.55
C LEU A 27 -1.21 1.26 4.41
N ARG A 28 -1.95 2.08 5.17
CA ARG A 28 -1.77 3.53 5.18
C ARG A 28 -0.36 3.93 5.59
N ALA A 29 0.14 3.35 6.68
CA ALA A 29 1.49 3.60 7.17
C ALA A 29 2.55 3.20 6.12
N LYS A 30 2.36 2.06 5.45
CA LYS A 30 3.27 1.60 4.38
C LYS A 30 3.27 2.53 3.17
N LEU A 31 2.12 3.06 2.76
CA LEU A 31 2.04 4.06 1.69
C LEU A 31 2.80 5.34 2.05
N SER A 32 2.70 5.80 3.31
CA SER A 32 3.47 6.95 3.80
C SER A 32 4.96 6.66 3.78
N ALA A 33 5.40 5.52 4.29
CA ALA A 33 6.82 5.11 4.27
C ALA A 33 7.39 5.04 2.84
N ALA A 34 6.61 4.52 1.87
CA ALA A 34 7.02 4.48 0.46
C ALA A 34 7.16 5.88 -0.15
N ARG A 35 6.32 6.84 0.25
CA ARG A 35 6.43 8.24 -0.21
C ARG A 35 7.61 8.95 0.46
N GLU A 36 7.78 8.77 1.76
CA GLU A 36 8.85 9.38 2.55
C GLU A 36 10.23 8.92 2.10
N SER A 37 10.41 7.61 1.84
CA SER A 37 11.68 7.07 1.33
C SER A 37 12.06 7.71 -0.01
N LEU A 38 11.07 7.88 -0.89
CA LEU A 38 11.26 8.46 -2.23
C LEU A 38 11.53 9.97 -2.18
N VAL A 39 10.83 10.71 -1.30
CA VAL A 39 11.12 12.13 -1.06
C VAL A 39 12.51 12.31 -0.43
N THR A 40 12.89 11.44 0.51
CA THR A 40 14.24 11.43 1.11
C THR A 40 15.32 11.28 0.04
N MET A 41 15.14 10.37 -0.91
CA MET A 41 16.06 10.18 -2.04
C MET A 41 16.14 11.41 -2.96
N LEU A 42 15.01 12.09 -3.17
CA LEU A 42 14.92 13.29 -4.00
C LEU A 42 15.71 14.46 -3.38
N VAL A 43 15.47 14.75 -2.10
CA VAL A 43 15.98 15.96 -1.44
C VAL A 43 17.39 15.81 -0.89
N ASN A 44 17.82 14.59 -0.53
CA ASN A 44 19.14 14.33 0.05
C ASN A 44 20.05 13.68 -0.98
N LYS A 45 21.03 14.43 -1.50
CA LYS A 45 21.95 13.95 -2.56
C LYS A 45 22.83 12.79 -2.09
N ASP A 46 23.19 12.77 -0.81
CA ASP A 46 23.93 11.68 -0.14
C ASP A 46 23.09 10.40 0.00
N LYS A 47 21.76 10.47 -0.14
CA LYS A 47 20.84 9.33 -0.08
C LYS A 47 20.43 8.80 -1.46
N ARG A 48 21.25 9.00 -2.50
CA ARG A 48 21.02 8.47 -3.86
C ARG A 48 21.75 7.15 -4.14
N GLY A 49 22.61 6.71 -3.21
CA GLY A 49 23.37 5.45 -3.32
C GLY A 49 22.52 4.19 -3.19
N ALA A 50 23.17 3.04 -3.40
CA ALA A 50 22.52 1.72 -3.42
C ALA A 50 21.71 1.41 -2.15
N ASP A 51 22.23 1.78 -0.97
CA ASP A 51 21.59 1.51 0.31
C ASP A 51 20.20 2.12 0.40
N HIS A 52 20.06 3.40 0.03
CA HIS A 52 18.77 4.08 0.10
C HIS A 52 17.87 3.72 -1.09
N GLN A 53 18.43 3.40 -2.26
CA GLN A 53 17.66 2.80 -3.35
C GLN A 53 17.00 1.48 -2.93
N LYS A 54 17.69 0.67 -2.12
CA LYS A 54 17.11 -0.54 -1.52
C LYS A 54 15.94 -0.19 -0.60
N VAL A 55 16.05 0.82 0.25
CA VAL A 55 14.94 1.28 1.11
C VAL A 55 13.72 1.72 0.28
N VAL A 56 13.95 2.49 -0.79
CA VAL A 56 12.88 2.92 -1.71
C VAL A 56 12.18 1.72 -2.36
N LYS A 57 12.95 0.69 -2.74
CA LYS A 57 12.41 -0.55 -3.29
C LYS A 57 11.63 -1.35 -2.24
N ASP A 58 12.24 -1.60 -1.08
CA ASP A 58 11.68 -2.44 -0.02
C ASP A 58 10.35 -1.84 0.51
N THR A 59 10.29 -0.53 0.72
CA THR A 59 9.07 0.16 1.17
C THR A 59 7.94 0.05 0.16
N ALA A 60 8.24 0.13 -1.14
CA ALA A 60 7.24 -0.10 -2.17
C ALA A 60 6.82 -1.57 -2.29
N ASP A 61 7.76 -2.51 -2.19
CA ASP A 61 7.45 -3.93 -2.26
C ASP A 61 6.59 -4.35 -1.05
N ALA A 62 6.77 -3.73 0.12
CA ALA A 62 5.90 -3.92 1.29
C ALA A 62 4.44 -3.50 1.03
N VAL A 63 4.20 -2.38 0.36
CA VAL A 63 2.84 -1.96 -0.03
C VAL A 63 2.22 -2.97 -1.00
N SER A 64 2.97 -3.38 -2.04
CA SER A 64 2.51 -4.41 -2.98
C SER A 64 2.18 -5.73 -2.27
N ALA A 65 3.00 -6.15 -1.32
CA ALA A 65 2.77 -7.37 -0.55
C ALA A 65 1.52 -7.27 0.35
N SER A 66 1.27 -6.11 0.97
CA SER A 66 0.04 -5.86 1.73
C SER A 66 -1.20 -5.91 0.83
N LEU A 67 -1.18 -5.22 -0.32
CA LEU A 67 -2.30 -5.21 -1.26
C LEU A 67 -2.64 -6.60 -1.83
N ALA A 68 -1.63 -7.47 -2.02
CA ALA A 68 -1.84 -8.84 -2.50
C ALA A 68 -2.56 -9.74 -1.48
N LYS A 69 -2.50 -9.42 -0.18
CA LYS A 69 -3.13 -10.18 0.91
C LYS A 69 -4.50 -9.64 1.28
N LEU A 70 -4.70 -8.34 1.10
CA LEU A 70 -5.94 -7.64 1.42
C LEU A 70 -7.08 -8.06 0.48
N LYS A 71 -8.29 -8.07 1.05
CA LYS A 71 -9.53 -8.19 0.28
C LYS A 71 -10.31 -6.88 0.40
N ALA A 72 -11.08 -6.58 -0.65
CA ALA A 72 -12.00 -5.47 -0.58
C ALA A 72 -13.01 -5.68 0.57
N PRO A 73 -13.32 -4.65 1.37
CA PRO A 73 -14.48 -4.65 2.24
C PRO A 73 -15.77 -4.87 1.42
N PRO A 74 -16.81 -5.49 1.98
CA PRO A 74 -18.07 -5.71 1.27
C PRO A 74 -18.63 -4.42 0.68
N GLY A 75 -18.91 -4.40 -0.63
CA GLY A 75 -19.47 -3.25 -1.32
C GLY A 75 -18.44 -2.14 -1.65
N LYS A 76 -17.15 -2.38 -1.44
CA LYS A 76 -16.05 -1.45 -1.77
C LYS A 76 -15.04 -2.03 -2.78
N GLU A 77 -15.49 -2.99 -3.59
CA GLU A 77 -14.67 -3.68 -4.59
C GLU A 77 -14.12 -2.72 -5.64
N ALA A 78 -14.92 -1.73 -6.05
CA ALA A 78 -14.50 -0.71 -7.00
C ALA A 78 -13.38 0.18 -6.43
N GLN A 79 -13.54 0.65 -5.19
CA GLN A 79 -12.54 1.46 -4.49
C GLN A 79 -11.24 0.69 -4.26
N PHE A 80 -11.34 -0.59 -3.89
CA PHE A 80 -10.16 -1.45 -3.73
C PHE A 80 -9.43 -1.66 -5.08
N LYS A 81 -10.17 -1.90 -6.17
CA LYS A 81 -9.60 -2.01 -7.51
C LYS A 81 -8.92 -0.70 -7.94
N GLU A 82 -9.55 0.44 -7.67
CA GLU A 82 -8.99 1.75 -7.95
C GLU A 82 -7.72 2.03 -7.14
N LEU A 83 -7.66 1.58 -5.88
CA LEU A 83 -6.49 1.67 -5.02
C LEU A 83 -5.32 0.89 -5.62
N VAL A 84 -5.56 -0.35 -6.02
CA VAL A 84 -4.53 -1.20 -6.67
C VAL A 84 -4.06 -0.57 -7.98
N ALA A 85 -4.96 -0.03 -8.79
CA ALA A 85 -4.61 0.63 -10.04
C ALA A 85 -3.73 1.88 -9.82
N ASN A 86 -4.11 2.76 -8.89
CA ASN A 86 -3.33 3.95 -8.54
C ASN A 86 -1.96 3.58 -7.96
N TRP A 87 -1.89 2.54 -7.14
CA TRP A 87 -0.62 2.04 -6.60
C TRP A 87 0.32 1.54 -7.71
N ASN A 88 -0.20 0.75 -8.66
CA ASN A 88 0.60 0.27 -9.79
C ASN A 88 1.10 1.42 -10.67
N ALA A 89 0.26 2.43 -10.91
CA ALA A 89 0.67 3.64 -11.64
C ALA A 89 1.72 4.45 -10.86
N PHE A 90 1.60 4.56 -9.54
CA PHE A 90 2.61 5.18 -8.69
C PHE A 90 3.96 4.46 -8.81
N LYS A 91 3.97 3.12 -8.70
CA LYS A 91 5.19 2.30 -8.86
C LYS A 91 5.81 2.49 -10.24
N ALA A 92 5.00 2.47 -11.29
CA ALA A 92 5.49 2.62 -12.66
C ALA A 92 6.20 3.96 -12.86
N THR A 93 5.64 5.09 -12.39
CA THR A 93 6.32 6.39 -12.49
C THR A 93 7.56 6.47 -11.60
N ARG A 94 7.56 5.83 -10.42
CA ARG A 94 8.79 5.71 -9.61
C ARG A 94 9.90 5.04 -10.40
N GLU A 95 9.61 3.89 -10.97
CA GLU A 95 10.60 3.01 -11.62
C GLU A 95 11.07 3.54 -12.97
N LYS A 96 10.17 4.13 -13.76
CA LYS A 96 10.45 4.53 -15.15
C LYS A 96 10.89 5.98 -15.30
N GLU A 97 10.51 6.85 -14.38
CA GLU A 97 10.66 8.28 -14.55
C GLU A 97 11.42 8.91 -13.37
N LEU A 98 10.86 8.83 -12.15
CA LEU A 98 11.40 9.61 -11.04
C LEU A 98 12.77 9.13 -10.54
N VAL A 99 12.92 7.84 -10.23
CA VAL A 99 14.22 7.33 -9.75
C VAL A 99 15.30 7.54 -10.81
N PRO A 100 15.07 7.22 -12.10
CA PRO A 100 16.02 7.58 -13.17
C PRO A 100 16.38 9.08 -13.21
N ALA A 101 15.41 9.98 -13.10
CA ALA A 101 15.67 11.42 -13.10
C ALA A 101 16.52 11.86 -11.89
N ILE A 102 16.25 11.32 -10.70
CA ILE A 102 17.05 11.57 -9.49
C ILE A 102 18.50 11.10 -9.67
N LEU A 103 18.69 9.90 -10.20
CA LEU A 103 20.02 9.30 -10.41
C LEU A 103 20.81 10.00 -11.52
N ALA A 104 20.12 10.53 -12.54
CA ALA A 104 20.70 11.36 -13.58
C ALA A 104 21.01 12.80 -13.14
N GLY A 105 20.75 13.17 -11.88
CA GLY A 105 20.99 14.51 -11.36
C GLY A 105 20.02 15.58 -11.89
N LYS A 106 18.91 15.18 -12.52
CA LYS A 106 17.92 16.09 -13.09
C LYS A 106 16.96 16.61 -12.03
N ASP A 107 17.49 17.38 -11.08
CA ASP A 107 16.79 17.75 -9.84
C ASP A 107 15.44 18.48 -10.10
N ALA A 108 15.38 19.37 -11.10
CA ALA A 108 14.14 20.10 -11.43
C ALA A 108 13.06 19.19 -12.04
N GLU A 109 13.44 18.31 -12.97
CA GLU A 109 12.54 17.31 -13.59
C GLU A 109 12.02 16.34 -12.53
N ALA A 110 12.92 15.80 -11.70
CA ALA A 110 12.58 14.91 -10.61
C ALA A 110 11.60 15.57 -9.62
N LYS A 111 11.85 16.84 -9.26
CA LYS A 111 10.94 17.60 -8.39
C LYS A 111 9.56 17.77 -9.04
N ALA A 112 9.50 18.12 -10.31
CA ALA A 112 8.24 18.29 -11.03
C ALA A 112 7.41 16.99 -11.05
N ILE A 113 8.04 15.84 -11.32
CA ILE A 113 7.38 14.52 -11.29
C ILE A 113 6.88 14.20 -9.88
N ALA A 114 7.73 14.41 -8.86
CA ALA A 114 7.41 14.08 -7.47
C ALA A 114 6.29 14.94 -6.88
N THR A 115 6.21 16.22 -7.24
CA THR A 115 5.15 17.14 -6.77
C THR A 115 3.90 17.13 -7.62
N GLY A 116 3.99 16.70 -8.88
CA GLY A 116 2.86 16.52 -9.80
C GLY A 116 2.29 15.11 -9.71
N ILE A 117 2.32 14.38 -10.84
CA ILE A 117 1.57 13.13 -11.03
C ILE A 117 1.85 12.06 -9.96
N GLN A 118 3.07 11.98 -9.43
CA GLN A 118 3.39 11.00 -8.40
C GLN A 118 2.74 11.36 -7.04
N LYS A 119 2.59 12.65 -6.72
CA LYS A 119 1.84 13.14 -5.54
C LYS A 119 0.35 12.90 -5.67
N GLU A 120 -0.21 13.14 -6.84
CA GLU A 120 -1.64 12.92 -7.10
C GLU A 120 -2.01 11.45 -6.86
N ARG A 121 -1.24 10.52 -7.44
CA ARG A 121 -1.49 9.08 -7.30
C ARG A 121 -1.39 8.58 -5.85
N ILE A 122 -0.35 8.98 -5.11
CA ILE A 122 -0.23 8.54 -3.71
C ILE A 122 -1.30 9.17 -2.81
N THR A 123 -1.69 10.42 -3.09
CA THR A 123 -2.79 11.08 -2.36
C THR A 123 -4.10 10.33 -2.60
N LYS A 124 -4.35 9.90 -3.84
CA LYS A 124 -5.51 9.08 -4.16
C LYS A 124 -5.47 7.71 -3.47
N CYS A 125 -4.32 7.05 -3.39
CA CYS A 125 -4.16 5.84 -2.58
C CYS A 125 -4.52 6.08 -1.11
N GLN A 126 -3.99 7.15 -0.52
CA GLN A 126 -4.23 7.51 0.89
C GLN A 126 -5.72 7.79 1.17
N GLN A 127 -6.41 8.46 0.26
CA GLN A 127 -7.86 8.70 0.33
C GLN A 127 -8.64 7.37 0.26
N LEU A 128 -8.36 6.54 -0.74
CA LEU A 128 -9.03 5.25 -0.92
C LEU A 128 -8.82 4.32 0.28
N VAL A 129 -7.63 4.30 0.87
CA VAL A 129 -7.39 3.54 2.11
C VAL A 129 -8.29 4.01 3.25
N GLY A 130 -8.53 5.32 3.36
CA GLY A 130 -9.48 5.87 4.36
C GLY A 130 -10.91 5.48 4.07
N GLU A 131 -11.32 5.54 2.80
CA GLU A 131 -12.62 5.05 2.37
C GLU A 131 -12.78 3.55 2.62
N LEU A 132 -11.69 2.76 2.63
CA LEU A 132 -11.69 1.32 2.89
C LEU A 132 -11.62 0.95 4.38
N GLY A 133 -11.52 1.95 5.28
CA GLY A 133 -11.54 1.74 6.74
C GLY A 133 -10.17 1.70 7.40
N GLY A 134 -9.12 2.18 6.73
CA GLY A 134 -7.80 2.42 7.30
C GLY A 134 -7.58 3.84 7.75
#